data_AF-A0A0A7A107-F1
#
_entry.id   AF-A0A0A7A107-F1
#
_cell.length_a   1.000
_cell.length_b   1.000
_cell.length_c   1.000
_cell.angle_alpha   90.00
_cell.angle_beta   90.00
_cell.angle_gamma   90.00
#
_symmetry.space_group_name_H-M   'P 1'
#
loop_
_entity.id
_entity.type
_entity.pdbx_description
1 polymer ?
#
loop_
_entity_poly.entity_id
_entity_poly.type
_entity_poly.pdbx_seq_one_letter_code
_entity_poly.pdbx_strand_id
1 'polypeptide(L)'
;MPDPIETLKAAETLVQQGFVVLPYCGADPVLCKRLEEVGCAAVMPLGAPIGSNQGLETRAMLEIIIQQATVPVVVDAGIGVPSHAAQALEMGTDAVLVNTAIAVADDPVNMAKAFRLAVEAGLLARQSGPGSRSYFAHATSPLTGFLEASV
;
A
#
# COMPACT_ATOMS: atom_id res chain seq x y z
N MET A 1 15.25 -5.92 10.29
CA MET A 1 14.64 -6.22 8.98
C MET A 1 14.44 -7.73 8.88
N PRO A 2 13.41 -8.21 8.16
CA PRO A 2 13.18 -9.65 7.99
C PRO A 2 14.35 -10.27 7.22
N ASP A 3 14.73 -11.49 7.59
CA ASP A 3 15.75 -12.26 6.87
C ASP A 3 15.11 -12.86 5.61
N PRO A 4 15.56 -12.49 4.39
CA PRO A 4 14.92 -12.94 3.16
C PRO A 4 15.06 -14.45 2.92
N ILE A 5 16.15 -15.07 3.39
CA ILE A 5 16.44 -16.48 3.17
C ILE A 5 15.57 -17.32 4.09
N GLU A 6 15.57 -17.01 5.39
CA GLU A 6 14.79 -17.77 6.36
C GLU A 6 13.28 -17.54 6.17
N THR A 7 12.86 -16.34 5.76
CA THR A 7 11.45 -16.07 5.44
C THR A 7 10.95 -16.93 4.28
N LEU A 8 11.72 -17.01 3.19
CA LEU A 8 11.33 -17.83 2.03
C LEU A 8 11.26 -19.32 2.38
N LYS A 9 12.25 -19.82 3.12
CA LYS A 9 12.29 -21.22 3.56
C LYS A 9 11.13 -21.59 4.49
N ALA A 10 10.80 -20.70 5.42
CA ALA A 10 9.65 -20.88 6.30
C ALA A 10 8.33 -20.84 5.52
N ALA A 11 8.19 -19.90 4.58
CA ALA A 11 7.02 -19.80 3.73
C ALA A 11 6.79 -21.06 2.91
N GLU A 12 7.82 -21.58 2.24
CA GLU A 12 7.74 -22.83 1.47
C GLU A 12 7.28 -24.01 2.34
N THR A 13 7.86 -24.15 3.54
CA THR A 13 7.49 -25.21 4.48
C THR A 13 6.04 -25.10 4.93
N LEU A 14 5.59 -23.89 5.28
CA LEU A 14 4.23 -23.65 5.76
C LEU A 14 3.18 -23.82 4.66
N VAL A 15 3.47 -23.40 3.43
CA VAL A 15 2.57 -23.64 2.28
C VAL A 15 2.43 -25.14 2.02
N GLN A 16 3.52 -25.91 2.05
CA GLN A 16 3.47 -27.38 1.90
C GLN A 16 2.64 -28.07 3.00
N GLN A 17 2.59 -27.48 4.20
CA GLN A 17 1.76 -27.94 5.30
C GLN A 17 0.29 -27.49 5.19
N GLY A 18 -0.07 -26.75 4.15
CA GLY A 18 -1.44 -26.30 3.87
C GLY A 18 -1.84 -25.02 4.61
N PHE A 19 -0.89 -24.25 5.13
CA PHE A 19 -1.18 -22.95 5.74
C PHE A 19 -1.44 -21.87 4.68
N VAL A 20 -2.31 -20.91 5.03
CA VAL A 20 -2.47 -19.67 4.28
C VAL A 20 -1.37 -18.71 4.74
N VAL A 21 -0.30 -18.61 3.96
CA VAL A 21 0.89 -17.84 4.35
C VAL A 21 0.81 -16.42 3.82
N LEU A 22 0.97 -15.45 4.72
CA LEU A 22 1.13 -14.03 4.43
C LEU A 22 2.48 -13.59 5.02
N PRO A 23 3.56 -13.57 4.23
CA PRO A 23 4.91 -13.28 4.72
C PRO A 23 5.15 -11.77 4.83
N TYR A 24 5.65 -11.34 5.99
CA TYR A 24 6.25 -10.02 6.16
C TYR A 24 7.66 -10.00 5.53
N CYS A 25 7.90 -9.10 4.59
CA CYS A 25 9.13 -9.06 3.82
C CYS A 25 9.66 -7.63 3.58
N GLY A 26 10.92 -7.54 3.15
CA GLY A 26 11.46 -6.29 2.61
C GLY A 26 10.74 -5.89 1.32
N ALA A 27 10.81 -4.61 0.96
CA ALA A 27 10.36 -4.14 -0.35
C ALA A 27 11.36 -4.52 -1.45
N ASP A 28 11.59 -5.81 -1.63
CA ASP A 28 12.39 -6.41 -2.70
C ASP A 28 11.42 -7.10 -3.69
N PRO A 29 11.29 -6.60 -4.92
CA PRO A 29 10.43 -7.20 -5.95
C PRO A 29 10.75 -8.66 -6.25
N VAL A 30 12.04 -9.04 -6.23
CA VAL A 30 12.48 -10.41 -6.54
C VAL A 30 12.03 -11.35 -5.43
N LEU A 31 12.21 -10.95 -4.17
CA LEU A 31 11.76 -11.75 -3.03
C LEU A 31 10.25 -11.90 -3.02
N CYS A 32 9.50 -10.80 -3.24
CA CYS A 32 8.04 -10.86 -3.30
C CYS A 32 7.56 -11.83 -4.39
N LYS A 33 8.20 -11.81 -5.56
CA LYS A 33 7.86 -12.76 -6.62
C LYS A 33 8.13 -14.21 -6.23
N ARG A 34 9.25 -14.49 -5.57
CA ARG A 34 9.55 -15.84 -5.07
C ARG A 34 8.57 -16.30 -4.00
N LEU A 35 8.15 -15.41 -3.10
CA LEU A 35 7.15 -15.71 -2.07
C LEU A 35 5.78 -16.02 -2.70
N GLU A 36 5.40 -15.31 -3.76
CA GLU A 36 4.23 -15.65 -4.58
C GLU A 36 4.39 -17.04 -5.24
N GLU A 37 5.54 -17.33 -5.85
CA GLU A 37 5.80 -18.59 -6.57
C GLU A 37 5.77 -19.83 -5.67
N VAL A 38 6.21 -19.72 -4.40
CA VAL A 38 6.08 -20.82 -3.44
C VAL A 38 4.65 -21.04 -2.96
N GLY A 39 3.71 -20.17 -3.33
CA GLY A 39 2.28 -20.30 -3.03
C GLY A 39 1.79 -19.48 -1.83
N CYS A 40 2.47 -18.39 -1.46
CA CYS A 40 1.93 -17.47 -0.45
C CYS A 40 0.62 -16.83 -0.96
N ALA A 41 -0.34 -16.66 -0.06
CA ALA A 41 -1.66 -16.14 -0.39
C ALA A 41 -1.70 -14.62 -0.57
N ALA A 42 -0.67 -13.92 -0.10
CA ALA A 42 -0.41 -12.50 -0.29
C ALA A 42 1.10 -12.26 -0.11
N VAL A 43 1.55 -11.04 -0.38
CA VAL A 43 2.89 -10.56 0.04
C VAL A 43 2.75 -9.27 0.85
N MET A 44 3.54 -9.14 1.91
CA MET A 44 3.46 -7.99 2.82
C MET A 44 4.77 -7.19 2.88
N PRO A 45 5.10 -6.42 1.83
CA PRO A 45 6.32 -5.62 1.79
C PRO A 45 6.25 -4.41 2.73
N LEU A 46 7.39 -4.09 3.34
CA LEU A 46 7.48 -2.95 4.25
C LEU A 46 7.45 -1.58 3.55
N GLY A 47 6.72 -0.61 4.10
CA GLY A 47 6.75 0.79 3.66
C GLY A 47 7.99 1.56 4.16
N ALA A 48 8.33 1.37 5.44
CA ALA A 48 9.54 1.84 6.10
C ALA A 48 9.84 0.92 7.30
N PRO A 49 11.00 1.05 7.99
CA PRO A 49 11.31 0.23 9.15
C PRO A 49 10.19 0.23 10.21
N ILE A 50 9.91 -0.94 10.81
CA ILE A 50 8.85 -1.08 11.83
C ILE A 50 9.02 -0.05 12.95
N GLY A 51 7.94 0.66 13.27
CA GLY A 51 7.90 1.65 14.34
C GLY A 51 8.54 2.99 14.00
N SER A 52 9.07 3.20 12.80
CA SER A 52 9.68 4.49 12.41
C SER A 52 8.67 5.58 12.07
N ASN A 53 7.43 5.19 11.68
CA ASN A 53 6.37 6.09 11.24
C ASN A 53 6.72 6.97 10.01
N GLN A 54 7.75 6.60 9.24
CA GLN A 54 8.24 7.37 8.08
C GLN A 54 7.36 7.26 6.82
N GLY A 55 6.37 6.37 6.81
CA GLY A 55 5.47 6.16 5.69
C GLY A 55 6.01 5.20 4.64
N LEU A 56 6.11 5.68 3.39
CA LEU A 56 6.39 4.88 2.20
C LEU A 56 7.77 5.22 1.62
N GLU A 57 8.84 5.10 2.40
CA GLU A 57 10.20 5.36 1.92
C GLU A 57 10.61 4.41 0.79
N THR A 58 10.07 3.19 0.79
CA THR A 58 10.31 2.16 -0.23
C THR A 58 9.40 2.28 -1.46
N ARG A 59 8.75 3.44 -1.67
CA ARG A 59 7.72 3.66 -2.69
C ARG A 59 8.05 3.11 -4.07
N ALA A 60 9.25 3.37 -4.60
CA ALA A 60 9.62 2.93 -5.95
C ALA A 60 9.61 1.40 -6.09
N MET A 61 10.02 0.68 -5.03
CA MET A 61 10.00 -0.78 -5.02
C MET A 61 8.58 -1.32 -4.85
N LEU A 62 7.76 -0.65 -4.01
CA LEU A 62 6.34 -0.98 -3.87
C LEU A 62 5.59 -0.86 -5.20
N GLU A 63 5.84 0.19 -5.98
CA GLU A 63 5.22 0.37 -7.31
C GLU A 63 5.55 -0.80 -8.25
N ILE A 64 6.79 -1.31 -8.24
CA ILE A 64 7.18 -2.49 -9.02
C ILE A 64 6.43 -3.74 -8.51
N ILE A 65 6.41 -3.96 -7.19
CA ILE A 65 5.74 -5.11 -6.58
C ILE A 65 4.25 -5.13 -6.94
N ILE A 66 3.57 -3.99 -6.77
CA ILE A 66 2.13 -3.84 -7.07
C ILE A 66 1.83 -4.15 -8.55
N GLN A 67 2.70 -3.70 -9.47
CA GLN A 67 2.51 -3.94 -10.90
C GLN A 67 2.73 -5.41 -11.30
N GLN A 68 3.59 -6.14 -10.59
CA GLN A 68 4.03 -7.49 -10.96
C GLN A 68 3.29 -8.61 -10.21
N ALA A 69 2.79 -8.32 -9.01
CA ALA A 69 2.15 -9.31 -8.15
C ALA A 69 0.82 -9.79 -8.75
N THR A 70 0.57 -11.10 -8.64
CA THR A 70 -0.73 -11.70 -8.98
C THR A 70 -1.54 -12.08 -7.75
N VAL A 71 -0.90 -12.03 -6.57
CA VAL A 71 -1.52 -12.17 -5.25
C VAL A 71 -1.69 -10.79 -4.60
N PRO A 72 -2.59 -10.64 -3.61
CA PRO A 72 -2.76 -9.39 -2.88
C PRO A 72 -1.45 -8.84 -2.31
N VAL A 73 -1.25 -7.54 -2.45
CA VAL A 73 -0.13 -6.79 -1.87
C VAL A 73 -0.61 -5.97 -0.69
N VAL A 74 -0.10 -6.27 0.51
CA VAL A 74 -0.45 -5.57 1.75
C VAL A 74 0.75 -4.75 2.19
N VAL A 75 0.66 -3.41 2.19
CA VAL A 75 1.75 -2.61 2.76
C VAL A 75 1.71 -2.75 4.27
N ASP A 76 2.75 -3.34 4.83
CA ASP A 76 2.96 -3.48 6.27
C ASP A 76 4.10 -2.54 6.70
N ALA A 77 4.16 -2.21 7.98
CA ALA A 77 5.24 -1.44 8.62
C ALA A 77 5.52 -0.03 8.05
N GLY A 78 5.99 0.86 8.92
CA GLY A 78 6.35 2.23 8.53
C GLY A 78 5.18 3.20 8.39
N ILE A 79 3.94 2.74 8.22
CA ILE A 79 2.74 3.60 8.21
C ILE A 79 2.60 4.30 9.58
N GLY A 80 2.72 5.63 9.54
CA GLY A 80 2.80 6.49 10.73
C GLY A 80 1.58 7.39 10.93
N VAL A 81 0.93 7.79 9.85
CA VAL A 81 -0.27 8.65 9.86
C VAL A 81 -1.27 8.20 8.80
N PRO A 82 -2.56 8.56 8.92
CA PRO A 82 -3.59 8.13 7.98
C PRO A 82 -3.30 8.47 6.51
N SER A 83 -2.65 9.60 6.22
CA SER A 83 -2.29 9.97 4.84
C SER A 83 -1.34 8.97 4.17
N HIS A 84 -0.47 8.29 4.94
CA HIS A 84 0.41 7.24 4.41
C HIS A 84 -0.41 6.02 3.94
N ALA A 85 -1.46 5.66 4.69
CA ALA A 85 -2.36 4.58 4.31
C ALA A 85 -3.17 4.92 3.05
N ALA A 86 -3.72 6.14 2.97
CA ALA A 86 -4.41 6.60 1.77
C ALA A 86 -3.49 6.56 0.53
N GLN A 87 -2.26 7.06 0.67
CA GLN A 87 -1.27 7.07 -0.41
C GLN A 87 -0.90 5.66 -0.88
N ALA A 88 -0.79 4.68 0.03
CA ALA A 88 -0.51 3.29 -0.33
C ALA A 88 -1.64 2.70 -1.18
N LEU A 89 -2.90 3.00 -0.86
CA LEU A 89 -4.05 2.49 -1.60
C LEU A 89 -4.19 3.18 -2.96
N GLU A 90 -3.94 4.49 -3.03
CA GLU A 90 -3.85 5.22 -4.30
C GLU A 90 -2.78 4.65 -5.24
N MET A 91 -1.68 4.12 -4.70
CA MET A 91 -0.62 3.45 -5.48
C MET A 91 -1.05 2.09 -6.06
N GLY A 92 -2.15 1.51 -5.57
CA GLY A 92 -2.68 0.24 -6.07
C GLY A 92 -2.49 -0.94 -5.13
N THR A 93 -2.07 -0.73 -3.88
CA THR A 93 -2.03 -1.79 -2.87
C THR A 93 -3.45 -2.27 -2.53
N ASP A 94 -3.58 -3.52 -2.12
CA ASP A 94 -4.90 -4.12 -1.83
C ASP A 94 -5.33 -3.87 -0.38
N ALA A 95 -4.36 -3.75 0.53
CA ALA A 95 -4.59 -3.42 1.91
C ALA A 95 -3.36 -2.76 2.56
N VAL A 96 -3.58 -2.27 3.78
CA VAL A 96 -2.52 -1.77 4.67
C VAL A 96 -2.63 -2.43 6.03
N LEU A 97 -1.50 -2.75 6.65
CA LEU A 97 -1.43 -3.27 8.02
C LEU A 97 -0.82 -2.20 8.92
N VAL A 98 -1.56 -1.80 9.95
CA VAL A 98 -1.17 -0.70 10.85
C VAL A 98 -1.22 -1.18 12.30
N ASN A 99 -0.14 -0.93 13.05
CA ASN A 99 -0.06 -1.22 14.49
C ASN A 99 0.43 -0.01 15.29
N THR A 100 1.74 0.30 15.21
CA THR A 100 2.39 1.30 16.07
C THR A 100 1.69 2.66 16.01
N ALA A 101 1.37 3.17 14.82
CA ALA A 101 0.71 4.46 14.64
C ALA A 101 -0.61 4.61 15.41
N ILE A 102 -1.36 3.53 15.59
CA ILE A 102 -2.60 3.53 16.38
C ILE A 102 -2.27 3.29 17.86
N ALA A 103 -1.46 2.26 18.15
CA ALA A 103 -1.21 1.79 19.50
C ALA A 103 -0.50 2.81 20.40
N VAL A 104 0.38 3.67 19.85
CA VAL A 104 1.13 4.67 20.61
C VAL A 104 0.60 6.10 20.45
N ALA A 105 -0.53 6.28 19.78
CA ALA A 105 -1.17 7.59 19.66
C ALA A 105 -1.71 8.06 21.02
N ASP A 106 -1.73 9.38 21.24
CA ASP A 106 -2.34 9.97 22.45
C ASP A 106 -3.82 9.61 22.58
N ASP A 107 -4.52 9.46 21.44
CA ASP A 107 -5.89 8.98 21.33
C ASP A 107 -5.99 7.84 20.30
N PRO A 108 -5.77 6.58 20.72
CA PRO A 108 -5.80 5.42 19.81
C PRO A 108 -7.16 5.21 19.15
N VAL A 109 -8.26 5.55 19.83
CA VAL A 109 -9.61 5.34 19.31
C VAL A 109 -9.91 6.31 18.17
N ASN A 110 -9.59 7.59 18.34
CA ASN A 110 -9.75 8.55 17.25
C ASN A 110 -8.71 8.33 16.14
N MET A 111 -7.50 7.89 16.45
CA MET A 111 -6.52 7.51 15.44
C MET A 111 -6.99 6.33 14.58
N ALA A 112 -7.57 5.29 15.19
CA ALA A 112 -8.16 4.17 14.47
C ALA A 112 -9.30 4.60 13.53
N LYS A 113 -10.18 5.52 13.97
CA LYS A 113 -11.21 6.11 13.12
C LYS A 113 -10.61 6.87 11.94
N ALA A 114 -9.54 7.63 12.17
CA ALA A 114 -8.86 8.38 11.12
C ALA A 114 -8.23 7.46 10.07
N PHE A 115 -7.58 6.36 10.50
CA PHE A 115 -7.07 5.33 9.59
C PHE A 115 -8.17 4.67 8.76
N ARG A 116 -9.32 4.35 9.37
CA ARG A 116 -10.48 3.81 8.62
C ARG A 116 -10.90 4.77 7.50
N LEU A 117 -11.08 6.04 7.81
CA LEU A 117 -11.48 7.05 6.81
C LEU A 117 -10.44 7.20 5.70
N ALA A 118 -9.15 7.15 6.04
CA ALA A 118 -8.09 7.23 5.04
C ALA A 118 -8.07 6.02 4.11
N VAL A 119 -8.35 4.81 4.63
CA VAL A 119 -8.46 3.60 3.82
C VAL A 119 -9.65 3.69 2.87
N GLU A 120 -10.82 4.09 3.38
CA GLU A 120 -12.02 4.30 2.56
C GLU A 120 -11.78 5.34 1.46
N ALA A 121 -11.18 6.48 1.81
CA ALA A 121 -10.85 7.55 0.87
C ALA A 121 -9.84 7.09 -0.21
N GLY A 122 -8.77 6.39 0.18
CA GLY A 122 -7.76 5.90 -0.74
C GLY A 122 -8.32 4.88 -1.74
N LEU A 123 -9.18 3.96 -1.29
CA LEU A 123 -9.86 3.01 -2.17
C LEU A 123 -10.81 3.72 -3.15
N LEU A 124 -11.62 4.66 -2.67
CA LEU A 124 -12.50 5.46 -3.52
C LEU A 124 -11.72 6.27 -4.56
N ALA A 125 -10.61 6.89 -4.15
CA ALA A 125 -9.74 7.64 -5.04
C ALA A 125 -9.14 6.74 -6.13
N ARG A 126 -8.61 5.56 -5.76
CA ARG A 126 -8.10 4.55 -6.71
C ARG A 126 -9.16 4.16 -7.75
N GLN A 127 -10.37 3.84 -7.30
CA GLN A 127 -11.48 3.43 -8.18
C GLN A 127 -11.96 4.57 -9.10
N SER A 128 -11.85 5.82 -8.64
CA SER A 128 -12.28 6.99 -9.42
C SER A 128 -11.32 7.36 -10.55
N GLY A 129 -10.10 6.81 -10.58
CA GLY A 129 -9.10 7.13 -11.60
C GLY A 129 -8.53 8.53 -11.42
N PRO A 130 -7.54 8.73 -10.53
CA PRO A 130 -6.97 10.05 -10.28
C PRO A 130 -6.31 10.63 -11.54
N GLY A 131 -6.38 11.95 -11.68
CA GLY A 131 -5.85 12.65 -12.84
C GLY A 131 -4.35 12.42 -13.05
N SER A 132 -3.92 12.42 -14.31
CA SER A 132 -2.52 12.29 -14.68
C SER A 132 -1.68 13.42 -14.07
N ARG A 133 -0.53 13.09 -13.50
CA ARG A 133 0.44 14.09 -13.02
C ARG A 133 1.17 14.72 -14.22
N SER A 134 1.26 16.04 -14.24
CA SER A 134 2.04 16.82 -15.21
C SER A 134 2.94 17.80 -14.47
N TYR A 135 4.11 18.09 -15.03
CA TYR A 135 4.99 19.15 -14.53
C TYR A 135 4.45 20.55 -14.84
N PHE A 136 3.53 20.66 -15.78
CA PHE A 136 2.92 21.92 -16.20
C PHE A 136 1.45 21.98 -15.78
N ALA A 137 1.00 23.17 -15.41
CA ALA A 137 -0.41 23.41 -15.12
C ALA A 137 -1.21 23.41 -16.43
N HIS A 138 -2.33 22.69 -16.43
CA HIS A 138 -3.29 22.69 -17.52
C HIS A 138 -4.63 23.21 -17.01
N ALA A 139 -5.23 24.16 -17.72
CA ALA A 139 -6.57 24.62 -17.40
C ALA A 139 -7.59 23.50 -17.65
N THR A 140 -8.38 23.18 -16.62
CA THR A 140 -9.39 22.10 -16.67
C THR A 140 -10.81 22.61 -16.87
N SER A 141 -11.02 23.93 -16.75
CA SER A 141 -12.31 24.57 -17.02
C SER A 141 -12.49 24.81 -18.53
N PRO A 142 -13.67 24.56 -19.11
CA PRO A 142 -13.92 24.87 -20.51
C PRO A 142 -13.78 26.38 -20.73
N LEU A 143 -12.83 26.79 -21.56
CA LEU A 143 -12.64 28.20 -21.94
C LEU A 143 -13.82 28.76 -22.75
N THR A 144 -14.78 27.91 -23.14
CA THR A 144 -15.96 28.26 -23.94
C THR A 144 -17.27 28.01 -23.20
N GLY A 145 -17.26 27.64 -21.91
CA GLY A 145 -18.50 27.34 -21.16
C GLY A 145 -19.48 28.52 -21.06
N PHE A 146 -19.00 29.75 -21.26
CA PHE A 146 -19.82 30.95 -21.32
C PHE A 146 -20.40 31.25 -22.72
N LEU A 147 -19.98 30.55 -23.78
CA LEU A 147 -20.53 30.68 -25.13
C LEU A 147 -21.75 29.75 -25.34
N GLU A 148 -21.89 28.69 -24.53
CA GLU A 148 -22.99 27.71 -24.64
C GLU A 148 -24.21 28.07 -23.77
N ALA A 149 -24.11 29.09 -22.90
CA ALA A 149 -25.23 29.59 -22.12
C ALA A 149 -26.12 30.53 -22.97
N SER A 150 -26.77 30.00 -23.99
CA SER A 150 -27.84 30.67 -24.74
C SER A 150 -28.68 29.65 -25.51
N VAL A 151 -29.67 29.05 -24.83
CA VAL A 151 -31.00 28.74 -25.39
C VAL A 151 -32.03 28.90 -24.28
#